data_AF-M1LVZ8-F1
#
_entry.id   AF-M1LVZ8-F1
#
_cell.length_a   1.000
_cell.length_b   1.000
_cell.length_c   1.000
_cell.angle_alpha   90.00
_cell.angle_beta   90.00
_cell.angle_gamma   90.00
#
_symmetry.space_group_name_H-M   'P 1'
#
loop_
_entity.id
_entity.type
_entity.pdbx_description
1 polymer ?
#
loop_
_entity_poly.entity_id
_entity_poly.type
_entity_poly.pdbx_seq_one_letter_code
_entity_poly.pdbx_strand_id
1 'polypeptide(L)'
;MITIKSDACNTRESIEFYKKYMDTFGEITEAEMIKEDCYILKLTNNNKEEFIFEYGLTAGYGGEGAEGTLEVLKLAGFDAYLDVIFSRENFKLKK
;
A
#
# COMPACT_ATOMS: atom_id res chain seq x y z
N MET A 1 -3.57 18.53 -6.30
CA MET A 1 -2.92 17.23 -6.08
C MET A 1 -2.63 17.15 -4.61
N ILE A 2 -3.32 16.25 -3.90
CA ILE A 2 -3.13 16.03 -2.47
C ILE A 2 -2.27 14.77 -2.32
N THR A 3 -1.28 14.83 -1.45
CA THR A 3 -0.45 13.69 -1.08
C THR A 3 -0.52 13.54 0.43
N ILE A 4 -0.96 12.37 0.89
CA ILE A 4 -1.01 12.01 2.30
C ILE A 4 0.11 11.00 2.54
N LYS A 5 1.11 11.39 3.32
CA LYS A 5 2.22 10.52 3.69
C LYS A 5 1.99 9.94 5.08
N SER A 6 2.21 8.63 5.21
CA SER A 6 2.23 7.96 6.50
C SER A 6 3.57 8.23 7.21
N ASP A 7 3.50 8.55 8.50
CA ASP A 7 4.62 8.61 9.43
C ASP A 7 4.81 7.30 10.21
N ALA A 8 4.02 6.27 9.89
CA ALA A 8 4.08 4.96 10.53
C ALA A 8 5.33 4.18 10.11
N CYS A 9 6.06 3.67 11.10
CA CYS A 9 7.29 2.90 10.87
C CYS A 9 7.09 1.37 10.96
N ASN A 10 5.90 0.92 11.38
CA ASN A 10 5.58 -0.50 11.52
C ASN A 10 4.25 -0.86 10.84
N THR A 11 4.09 -2.14 10.54
CA THR A 11 2.97 -2.66 9.75
C THR A 11 1.62 -2.31 10.35
N ARG A 12 1.46 -2.53 11.66
CA ARG A 12 0.20 -2.27 12.35
C ARG A 12 -0.21 -0.80 12.24
N GLU A 13 0.70 0.12 12.52
CA GLU A 13 0.43 1.57 12.42
C GLU A 13 0.12 1.98 10.97
N SER A 14 0.79 1.42 9.97
CA SER A 14 0.50 1.69 8.57
C SER A 14 -0.92 1.26 8.18
N ILE A 15 -1.38 0.10 8.67
CA ILE A 15 -2.76 -0.38 8.46
C ILE A 15 -3.76 0.53 9.17
N GLU A 16 -3.52 0.90 10.43
CA GLU A 16 -4.38 1.80 11.19
C GLU A 16 -4.48 3.19 10.52
N PHE A 17 -3.35 3.70 10.02
CA PHE A 17 -3.29 4.94 9.23
C PHE A 17 -4.18 4.84 7.99
N TYR A 18 -4.07 3.77 7.20
CA TYR A 18 -4.92 3.60 6.02
C TYR A 18 -6.40 3.58 6.40
N LYS A 19 -6.79 2.76 7.39
CA LYS A 19 -8.18 2.65 7.87
C LYS A 19 -8.76 3.99 8.32
N LYS A 20 -7.95 4.87 8.91
CA LYS A 20 -8.40 6.18 9.37
C LYS A 20 -8.82 7.12 8.23
N TYR A 21 -8.19 7.01 7.07
CA TYR A 21 -8.39 7.97 5.97
C TYR A 21 -9.10 7.39 4.74
N MET A 22 -9.16 6.05 4.59
CA MET A 22 -9.67 5.39 3.39
C MET A 22 -11.10 5.82 3.00
N ASP A 23 -12.00 6.02 3.96
CA ASP A 23 -13.39 6.42 3.69
C ASP A 23 -13.50 7.83 3.10
N THR A 24 -12.57 8.72 3.46
CA THR A 24 -12.57 10.12 3.01
C THR A 24 -11.74 10.34 1.74
N PHE A 25 -10.80 9.44 1.45
CA PHE A 25 -9.84 9.59 0.35
C PHE A 25 -10.42 9.19 -1.01
N GLY A 26 -11.52 8.44 -1.01
CA GLY A 26 -12.17 7.97 -2.24
C GLY A 26 -11.54 6.70 -2.81
N GLU A 27 -12.04 6.30 -3.97
CA GLU A 27 -11.70 5.01 -4.57
C GLU A 27 -10.27 4.98 -5.11
N ILE A 28 -9.45 4.07 -4.57
CA ILE A 28 -8.12 3.77 -5.09
C ILE A 28 -8.25 2.97 -6.40
N THR A 29 -7.57 3.44 -7.45
CA THR A 29 -7.57 2.85 -8.80
C THR A 29 -6.21 2.28 -9.19
N GLU A 30 -5.12 2.75 -8.57
CA GLU A 30 -3.77 2.24 -8.82
C GLU A 30 -3.02 2.00 -7.50
N ALA A 31 -2.21 0.95 -7.47
CA ALA A 31 -1.29 0.66 -6.38
C ALA A 31 0.09 0.30 -6.93
N GLU A 32 1.15 0.78 -6.29
CA GLU A 32 2.52 0.60 -6.77
C GLU A 32 3.43 0.36 -5.57
N MET A 33 4.12 -0.77 -5.56
CA MET A 33 5.19 -1.06 -4.62
C MET A 33 6.53 -0.86 -5.30
N ILE A 34 7.36 -0.04 -4.69
CA ILE A 34 8.71 0.29 -5.15
C ILE A 34 9.69 -0.11 -4.04
N LYS A 35 10.66 -0.95 -4.38
CA LYS A 35 11.80 -1.28 -3.53
C LYS A 35 13.05 -0.60 -4.08
N GLU A 36 13.45 0.49 -3.42
CA GLU A 36 14.76 1.13 -3.59
C GLU A 36 15.60 0.83 -2.33
N ASP A 37 16.04 1.85 -1.59
CA ASP A 37 16.68 1.69 -0.29
C ASP A 37 15.70 1.10 0.74
N CYS A 38 14.44 1.54 0.70
CA CYS A 38 13.33 1.04 1.50
C CYS A 38 12.12 0.65 0.62
N TYR A 39 11.12 0.01 1.22
CA TYR A 39 9.85 -0.29 0.56
C TYR A 39 8.93 0.93 0.63
N ILE A 40 8.35 1.29 -0.51
CA ILE A 40 7.38 2.37 -0.64
C ILE A 40 6.13 1.81 -1.30
N LEU A 41 5.01 1.83 -0.59
CA LEU A 41 3.69 1.56 -1.18
C LEU A 41 3.00 2.88 -1.50
N LYS A 42 2.67 3.08 -2.77
CA LYS A 42 1.86 4.20 -3.24
C LYS A 42 0.47 3.71 -3.65
N LEU A 43 -0.57 4.38 -3.17
CA LEU A 43 -1.95 4.17 -3.62
C LEU A 43 -2.44 5.46 -4.28
N THR A 44 -3.06 5.37 -5.44
CA THR A 44 -3.55 6.53 -6.19
C THR A 44 -5.04 6.40 -6.47
N ASN A 45 -5.80 7.46 -6.21
CA ASN A 45 -7.24 7.52 -6.50
C ASN A 45 -7.55 8.08 -7.90
N ASN A 46 -8.84 8.12 -8.26
CA ASN A 46 -9.32 8.67 -9.52
C ASN A 46 -8.98 10.16 -9.75
N ASN A 47 -8.78 10.93 -8.68
CA ASN A 47 -8.40 12.35 -8.72
C ASN A 47 -6.88 12.56 -8.80
N LYS A 48 -6.09 11.49 -8.93
CA LYS A 48 -4.62 11.51 -8.89
C LYS A 48 -4.04 12.00 -7.56
N GLU A 49 -4.77 11.79 -6.48
CA GLU A 49 -4.29 11.99 -5.11
C GLU A 49 -3.60 10.72 -4.64
N GLU A 50 -2.62 10.86 -3.75
CA GLU A 50 -1.75 9.75 -3.37
C GLU A 50 -1.72 9.51 -1.86
N PHE A 51 -1.84 8.25 -1.46
CA PHE A 51 -1.27 7.76 -0.20
C PHE A 51 0.13 7.24 -0.45
N ILE A 52 1.07 7.61 0.41
CA ILE A 52 2.43 7.11 0.37
C ILE A 52 2.78 6.53 1.74
N PHE A 53 3.15 5.26 1.75
CA PHE A 53 3.72 4.57 2.90
C PHE A 53 5.19 4.37 2.64
N GLU A 54 6.03 5.16 3.28
CA GLU A 54 7.47 4.94 3.36
C GLU A 54 7.65 4.09 4.62
N TYR A 55 8.04 2.81 4.51
CA TYR A 55 8.12 1.83 5.62
C TYR A 55 6.79 1.18 6.09
N GLY A 56 6.92 0.20 7.00
CA GLY A 56 5.83 -0.57 7.60
C GLY A 56 5.19 -1.62 6.67
N LEU A 57 5.14 -1.36 5.37
CA LEU A 57 4.59 -2.24 4.34
C LEU A 57 5.68 -2.68 3.37
N THR A 58 5.75 -3.98 3.09
CA THR A 58 6.83 -4.58 2.27
C THR A 58 6.28 -5.59 1.26
N ALA A 59 7.15 -6.16 0.43
CA ALA A 59 6.81 -7.20 -0.54
C ALA A 59 8.02 -8.12 -0.79
N GLY A 60 7.86 -9.16 -1.61
CA GLY A 60 8.95 -10.03 -2.08
C GLY A 60 9.45 -11.09 -1.09
N TYR A 61 8.86 -11.18 0.10
CA TYR A 61 9.07 -12.27 1.05
C TYR A 61 7.86 -12.43 1.96
N GLY A 62 7.70 -13.61 2.56
CA GLY A 62 6.66 -13.85 3.56
C GLY A 62 7.03 -13.20 4.91
N GLY A 63 6.11 -12.43 5.47
CA GLY A 63 6.28 -11.76 6.77
C GLY A 63 5.24 -10.68 7.01
N GLU A 64 5.26 -10.09 8.21
CA GLU A 64 4.25 -9.14 8.68
C GLU A 64 4.06 -7.96 7.71
N GLY A 65 5.15 -7.35 7.23
CA GLY A 65 5.08 -6.23 6.28
C GLY A 65 4.40 -6.58 4.96
N ALA A 66 4.61 -7.79 4.44
CA ALA A 66 3.98 -8.26 3.21
C ALA A 66 2.51 -8.65 3.43
N GLU A 67 2.19 -9.23 4.58
CA GLU A 67 0.81 -9.49 5.00
C GLU A 67 0.02 -8.18 5.17
N GLY A 68 0.65 -7.16 5.75
CA GLY A 68 0.05 -5.84 5.86
C GLY A 68 -0.17 -5.16 4.51
N THR A 69 0.79 -5.29 3.57
CA THR A 69 0.60 -4.82 2.18
C THR A 69 -0.62 -5.48 1.56
N LEU A 70 -0.77 -6.80 1.73
CA LEU A 70 -1.93 -7.53 1.23
C LEU A 70 -3.24 -7.04 1.86
N GLU A 71 -3.26 -6.80 3.17
CA GLU A 71 -4.44 -6.28 3.88
C GLU A 71 -4.83 -4.91 3.34
N VAL A 72 -3.88 -3.98 3.22
CA VAL A 72 -4.14 -2.63 2.67
C VAL A 72 -4.67 -2.70 1.24
N LEU A 73 -4.10 -3.55 0.38
CA LEU A 73 -4.57 -3.71 -0.99
C LEU A 73 -5.98 -4.29 -1.06
N LYS A 74 -6.32 -5.26 -0.19
CA LYS A 74 -7.68 -5.80 -0.09
C LYS A 74 -8.67 -4.76 0.40
N LEU A 75 -8.31 -3.97 1.42
CA LEU A 75 -9.14 -2.87 1.91
C LEU A 75 -9.32 -1.78 0.83
N ALA A 76 -8.29 -1.55 0.01
CA ALA A 76 -8.35 -0.68 -1.16
C ALA A 76 -9.15 -1.28 -2.34
N GLY A 77 -9.67 -2.50 -2.19
CA GLY A 77 -10.53 -3.17 -3.17
C GLY A 77 -9.79 -3.80 -4.35
N PHE A 78 -8.47 -4.04 -4.25
CA PHE A 78 -7.76 -4.85 -5.24
C PHE A 78 -7.99 -6.34 -4.99
N ASP A 79 -8.15 -7.09 -6.07
CA ASP A 79 -8.04 -8.55 -6.03
C ASP A 79 -6.55 -8.95 -5.99
N ALA A 80 -5.90 -8.62 -4.89
CA ALA A 80 -4.49 -8.88 -4.66
C ALA A 80 -4.30 -10.30 -4.11
N TYR A 81 -3.40 -11.05 -4.76
CA TYR A 81 -3.06 -12.41 -4.38
C TYR A 81 -1.73 -12.45 -3.63
N LEU A 82 -1.64 -13.35 -2.64
CA LEU A 82 -0.41 -13.60 -1.86
C LEU A 82 0.80 -13.78 -2.77
N ASP A 83 0.66 -14.54 -3.85
CA ASP A 83 1.76 -14.83 -4.77
C ASP A 83 2.35 -13.56 -5.39
N VAL A 84 1.53 -12.57 -5.75
CA VAL A 84 2.04 -11.31 -6.34
C VAL A 84 2.84 -10.51 -5.31
N ILE A 85 2.32 -10.44 -4.08
CA ILE A 85 2.94 -9.65 -3.01
C ILE A 85 4.19 -10.35 -2.47
N PHE A 86 4.18 -11.68 -2.37
CA PHE A 86 5.26 -12.44 -1.72
C PHE A 86 6.38 -12.82 -2.70
N SER A 87 6.13 -12.82 -4.00
CA SER A 87 7.16 -13.18 -5.00
C SER A 87 7.86 -12.00 -5.66
N ARG A 88 7.33 -10.77 -5.51
CA ARG A 88 7.86 -9.58 -6.20
C ARG A 88 8.11 -8.46 -5.22
N GLU A 89 9.35 -7.97 -5.18
CA GLU A 89 9.72 -6.79 -4.38
C GLU A 89 9.16 -5.48 -4.98
N ASN A 90 8.88 -5.48 -6.28
CA ASN A 90 8.30 -4.36 -7.01
C ASN A 90 7.07 -4.83 -7.79
N PHE A 91 5.98 -4.07 -7.73
CA PHE A 91 4.79 -4.36 -8.53
C PHE A 91 3.95 -3.11 -8.78
N LYS A 92 3.11 -3.18 -9.80
CA LYS A 92 2.07 -2.19 -10.08
C LYS A 92 0.76 -2.90 -10.39
N LEU A 93 -0.30 -2.45 -9.74
CA LEU A 93 -1.67 -2.94 -9.89
C LEU A 93 -2.55 -1.78 -10.34
N LYS A 94 -3.53 -2.10 -11.19
CA LYS A 94 -4.50 -1.14 -11.71
C LYS A 94 -5.86 -1.81 -11.84
N LYS A 95 -6.92 -1.08 -11.52
CA LYS A 95 -8.31 -1.46 -11.78
C LYS A 95 -8.77 -0.96 -13.15
#